data_AF-A0A9N9G845-F1
#
_entry.id   AF-A0A9N9G845-F1
#
_cell.length_a   1.000
_cell.length_b   1.000
_cell.length_c   1.000
_cell.angle_alpha   90.00
_cell.angle_beta   90.00
_cell.angle_gamma   90.00
#
_symmetry.space_group_name_H-M   'P 1'
#
loop_
_entity.id
_entity.type
_entity.pdbx_description
1 polymer ?
#
loop_
_entity_poly.entity_id
_entity_poly.type
_entity_poly.pdbx_seq_one_letter_code
_entity_poly.pdbx_strand_id
1 'polypeptide(L)'
;FKIDLNGKKFAWQGVALLPFIDESRLLKAIESVYPQLNSDEITRNTRGSDILCFSNKHQLYSNLSSIYSKQDSVKPMPMDPTISDKLIGFVSKDPKFIPESTFRSPLIEKNMPDITVDRSLSVFYHLPAKTANNAHKSILLRNVRMDSPVLGWEDHEWIRSVNLVNF
;
A
#
# COMPACT_ATOMS: atom_id res chain seq x y z
N PHE A 1 -11.42 30.12 -9.06
CA PHE A 1 -11.84 30.27 -7.65
C PHE A 1 -11.01 31.37 -7.01
N LYS A 2 -11.47 31.96 -5.90
CA LYS A 2 -10.71 33.02 -5.21
C LYS A 2 -9.67 32.39 -4.28
N ILE A 3 -8.51 33.02 -4.17
CA ILE A 3 -7.47 32.65 -3.20
C ILE A 3 -7.39 33.79 -2.20
N ASP A 4 -7.68 33.49 -0.94
CA ASP A 4 -7.49 34.42 0.17
C ASP A 4 -6.05 34.31 0.66
N LEU A 5 -5.28 35.38 0.49
CA LEU A 5 -3.88 35.40 0.92
C LEU A 5 -3.75 35.50 2.44
N ASN A 6 -4.75 36.00 3.17
CA ASN A 6 -4.73 36.18 4.62
C ASN A 6 -3.36 36.72 5.16
N GLY A 7 -2.84 37.76 4.52
CA GLY A 7 -1.55 38.38 4.87
C GLY A 7 -0.29 37.66 4.37
N LYS A 8 -0.42 36.58 3.60
CA LYS A 8 0.70 35.86 2.97
C LYS A 8 1.12 36.49 1.65
N LYS A 9 2.38 36.28 1.27
CA LYS A 9 3.02 36.93 0.12
C LYS A 9 2.76 36.20 -1.20
N PHE A 10 2.69 34.88 -1.17
CA PHE A 10 2.58 34.06 -2.37
C PHE A 10 1.29 33.25 -2.39
N ALA A 11 0.71 33.06 -3.58
CA ALA A 11 -0.58 32.38 -3.74
C ALA A 11 -0.63 30.94 -3.19
N TRP A 12 0.49 30.20 -3.21
CA TRP A 12 0.58 28.84 -2.64
C TRP A 12 0.49 28.81 -1.11
N GLN A 13 0.65 29.96 -0.45
CA GLN A 13 0.47 30.12 0.99
C GLN A 13 -0.97 30.51 1.36
N GLY A 14 -1.78 30.88 0.36
CA GLY A 14 -3.16 31.32 0.55
C GLY A 14 -4.15 30.16 0.66
N VAL A 15 -5.37 30.49 1.07
CA VAL A 15 -6.49 29.56 1.19
C VAL A 15 -7.34 29.62 -0.08
N ALA A 16 -7.50 28.48 -0.75
CA ALA A 16 -8.41 28.35 -1.89
C ALA A 16 -9.87 28.30 -1.40
N LEU A 17 -10.66 29.32 -1.76
CA LEU A 17 -12.07 29.39 -1.41
C LEU A 17 -12.91 28.60 -2.42
N LEU A 18 -13.01 27.29 -2.18
CA LEU A 18 -13.85 26.37 -2.95
C LEU A 18 -15.08 25.99 -2.12
N PRO A 19 -16.27 25.86 -2.74
CA PRO A 19 -17.41 25.26 -2.06
C PRO A 19 -17.09 23.78 -1.78
N PHE A 20 -17.43 23.31 -0.58
CA PHE A 20 -17.35 21.89 -0.27
C PHE A 20 -18.36 21.10 -1.11
N ILE A 21 -17.96 19.90 -1.50
CA ILE A 21 -18.80 18.98 -2.26
C ILE A 21 -19.86 18.41 -1.33
N ASP A 22 -21.11 18.41 -1.80
CA ASP A 22 -22.21 17.65 -1.19
C ASP A 22 -22.15 16.19 -1.69
N GLU A 23 -21.76 15.28 -0.81
CA GLU A 23 -21.59 13.85 -1.11
C GLU A 23 -22.89 13.21 -1.63
N SER A 24 -24.03 13.50 -0.99
CA SER A 24 -25.32 12.92 -1.38
C SER A 24 -25.72 13.38 -2.77
N ARG A 25 -25.53 14.67 -3.07
CA ARG A 25 -25.78 15.22 -4.41
C ARG A 25 -24.85 14.63 -5.45
N LEU A 26 -23.57 14.44 -5.11
CA LEU A 26 -22.57 13.86 -6.01
C LEU A 26 -22.91 12.40 -6.35
N LEU A 27 -23.16 11.57 -5.35
CA LEU A 27 -23.47 10.15 -5.56
C LEU A 27 -24.71 9.96 -6.44
N LYS A 28 -25.78 10.73 -6.17
CA LYS A 28 -27.01 10.72 -6.99
C LYS A 28 -26.77 11.12 -8.44
N ALA A 29 -25.87 12.08 -8.68
CA ALA A 29 -25.52 12.47 -10.04
C ALA A 29 -24.74 11.36 -10.77
N ILE A 30 -23.78 10.73 -10.08
CA ILE A 30 -22.93 9.67 -10.67
C ILE A 30 -23.75 8.39 -10.95
N GLU A 31 -24.76 8.07 -10.13
CA GLU A 31 -25.66 6.92 -10.36
C GLU A 31 -26.27 6.90 -11.77
N SER A 32 -26.58 8.07 -12.34
CA SER A 32 -27.16 8.17 -13.69
C SER A 32 -26.19 7.79 -14.81
N VAL A 33 -24.87 7.85 -14.56
CA VAL A 33 -23.82 7.60 -15.56
C VAL A 33 -23.06 6.29 -15.34
N TYR A 34 -23.15 5.67 -14.16
CA TYR A 34 -22.53 4.36 -13.90
C TYR A 34 -22.85 3.28 -14.93
N PRO A 35 -24.09 3.16 -15.45
CA PRO A 35 -24.42 2.16 -16.49
C PRO A 35 -23.71 2.38 -17.84
N GLN A 36 -23.11 3.56 -18.06
CA GLN A 36 -22.42 3.90 -19.31
C GLN A 36 -20.93 3.51 -19.27
N LEU A 37 -20.42 3.05 -18.12
CA LEU A 37 -19.03 2.65 -17.99
C LEU A 37 -18.74 1.38 -18.77
N ASN A 38 -17.62 1.35 -19.49
CA ASN A 38 -17.10 0.14 -20.11
C ASN A 38 -16.41 -0.78 -19.07
N SER A 39 -16.06 -2.00 -19.48
CA SER A 39 -15.42 -2.99 -18.60
C SER A 39 -14.12 -2.52 -17.97
N ASP A 40 -13.31 -1.75 -18.71
CA ASP A 40 -12.02 -1.27 -18.25
C ASP A 40 -12.19 -0.12 -17.24
N GLU A 41 -13.17 0.75 -17.47
CA GLU A 41 -13.61 1.79 -16.53
C GLU A 41 -14.13 1.20 -15.23
N ILE A 42 -14.98 0.18 -15.30
CA ILE A 42 -15.49 -0.53 -14.13
C ILE A 42 -14.33 -1.17 -13.37
N THR A 43 -13.38 -1.80 -14.07
CA THR A 43 -12.19 -2.40 -13.45
C THR A 43 -11.34 -1.36 -12.73
N ARG A 44 -11.12 -0.18 -13.33
CA ARG A 44 -10.38 0.93 -12.69
C ARG A 44 -11.12 1.53 -11.50
N ASN A 45 -12.45 1.50 -11.51
CA ASN A 45 -13.30 1.99 -10.43
C ASN A 45 -13.57 0.93 -9.34
N THR A 46 -12.97 -0.26 -9.44
CA THR A 46 -13.10 -1.33 -8.45
C THR A 46 -11.91 -1.30 -7.50
N ARG A 47 -12.15 -1.65 -6.22
CA ARG A 47 -11.07 -1.79 -5.25
C ARG A 47 -10.12 -2.91 -5.66
N GLY A 48 -8.85 -2.59 -5.84
CA GLY A 48 -7.80 -3.57 -6.13
C GLY A 48 -7.43 -4.44 -4.92
N SER A 49 -6.54 -5.40 -5.17
CA SER A 49 -5.91 -6.24 -4.15
C SER A 49 -4.42 -5.94 -4.06
N ASP A 50 -3.85 -6.05 -2.86
CA ASP A 50 -2.41 -5.96 -2.68
C ASP A 50 -1.75 -7.21 -3.26
N ILE A 51 -0.57 -7.06 -3.86
CA ILE A 51 0.15 -8.15 -4.52
C ILE A 51 1.45 -8.41 -3.77
N LEU A 52 1.69 -9.70 -3.46
CA LEU A 52 2.97 -10.19 -2.98
C LEU A 52 3.65 -10.98 -4.10
N CYS A 53 4.84 -10.53 -4.50
CA CYS A 53 5.66 -11.19 -5.50
C CYS A 53 6.97 -11.69 -4.86
N PHE A 54 7.36 -12.92 -5.18
CA PHE A 54 8.65 -13.47 -4.73
C PHE A 54 9.22 -14.45 -5.76
N SER A 55 10.54 -14.61 -5.75
CA SER A 55 11.25 -15.52 -6.67
C SER A 55 10.94 -16.98 -6.36
N ASN A 56 11.01 -17.84 -7.37
CA ASN A 56 10.99 -19.29 -7.23
C ASN A 56 12.13 -19.88 -6.40
N LYS A 57 13.17 -19.09 -6.10
CA LYS A 57 14.25 -19.43 -5.16
C LYS A 57 13.86 -19.23 -3.69
N HIS A 58 12.76 -18.52 -3.42
CA HIS A 58 12.29 -18.26 -2.07
C HIS A 58 11.61 -19.51 -1.48
N GLN A 59 11.80 -19.77 -0.19
CA GLN A 59 11.23 -20.95 0.49
C GLN A 59 9.69 -21.02 0.40
N LEU A 60 9.03 -19.86 0.33
CA LEU A 60 7.58 -19.75 0.09
C LEU A 60 7.09 -20.38 -1.21
N TYR A 61 7.94 -20.49 -2.24
CA TYR A 61 7.51 -20.95 -3.57
C TYR A 61 6.99 -22.38 -3.55
N SER A 62 7.67 -23.31 -2.87
CA SER A 62 7.21 -24.69 -2.77
C SER A 62 5.84 -24.80 -2.10
N ASN A 63 5.57 -23.93 -1.12
CA ASN A 63 4.34 -24.00 -0.33
C ASN A 63 3.16 -23.34 -1.05
N LEU A 64 3.42 -22.22 -1.73
CA LEU A 64 2.37 -21.40 -2.34
C LEU A 64 2.15 -21.67 -3.83
N SER A 65 3.08 -22.31 -4.54
CA SER A 65 2.89 -22.68 -5.96
C SER A 65 1.65 -23.55 -6.18
N SER A 66 1.34 -24.43 -5.22
CA SER A 66 0.17 -25.31 -5.25
C SER A 66 -1.19 -24.56 -5.30
N ILE A 67 -1.23 -23.27 -4.96
CA ILE A 67 -2.42 -22.41 -5.08
C ILE A 67 -2.89 -22.32 -6.55
N TYR A 68 -1.95 -22.37 -7.50
CA TYR A 68 -2.27 -22.27 -8.92
C TYR A 68 -2.72 -23.61 -9.53
N SER A 69 -2.37 -24.74 -8.91
CA SER A 69 -2.80 -26.07 -9.35
C SER A 69 -4.21 -26.45 -8.89
N LYS A 70 -4.73 -25.81 -7.83
CA LYS A 70 -6.08 -26.08 -7.30
C LYS A 70 -7.12 -25.20 -7.99
N GLN A 71 -8.24 -25.79 -8.40
CA GLN A 71 -9.27 -25.08 -9.18
C GLN A 71 -9.97 -23.94 -8.40
N ASP A 72 -10.07 -24.01 -7.07
CA ASP A 72 -10.93 -23.08 -6.28
C ASP A 72 -10.35 -22.58 -4.94
N SER A 73 -9.08 -22.18 -4.87
CA SER A 73 -8.54 -21.53 -3.66
C SER A 73 -8.75 -20.00 -3.65
N VAL A 74 -10.00 -19.56 -3.70
CA VAL A 74 -10.36 -18.13 -3.53
C VAL A 74 -10.18 -17.70 -2.07
N LYS A 75 -10.32 -18.63 -1.12
CA LYS A 75 -10.20 -18.32 0.32
C LYS A 75 -8.76 -17.96 0.68
N PRO A 76 -8.52 -16.81 1.36
CA PRO A 76 -7.19 -16.47 1.87
C PRO A 76 -6.68 -17.53 2.84
N MET A 77 -5.46 -18.02 2.61
CA MET A 77 -4.77 -18.96 3.49
C MET A 77 -3.68 -18.24 4.30
N PRO A 78 -3.50 -18.56 5.59
CA PRO A 78 -2.46 -17.95 6.40
C PRO A 78 -1.07 -18.35 5.90
N MET A 79 -0.14 -17.41 5.90
CA MET A 79 1.28 -17.68 5.68
C MET A 79 1.97 -18.08 6.98
N ASP A 80 2.92 -18.99 6.90
CA ASP A 80 3.77 -19.35 8.03
C ASP A 80 4.93 -18.35 8.18
N PRO A 81 5.01 -17.61 9.30
CA PRO A 81 6.05 -16.60 9.55
C PRO A 81 7.48 -17.14 9.58
N THR A 82 7.66 -18.46 9.76
CA THR A 82 8.99 -19.07 9.84
C THR A 82 9.64 -19.21 8.47
N ILE A 83 8.85 -19.48 7.44
CA ILE A 83 9.28 -19.66 6.04
C ILE A 83 9.15 -18.38 5.20
N SER A 84 8.39 -17.38 5.70
CA SER A 84 8.13 -16.11 5.03
C SER A 84 9.05 -14.98 5.45
N ASP A 85 10.20 -15.30 6.07
CA ASP A 85 11.11 -14.31 6.64
C ASP A 85 10.41 -13.32 7.59
N LYS A 86 9.52 -13.85 8.45
CA LYS A 86 8.71 -13.11 9.43
C LYS A 86 7.57 -12.27 8.84
N LEU A 87 7.27 -12.38 7.55
CA LEU A 87 6.08 -11.75 6.98
C LEU A 87 4.81 -12.47 7.46
N ILE A 88 3.89 -11.71 8.06
CA ILE A 88 2.63 -12.23 8.60
C ILE A 88 1.48 -11.72 7.74
N GLY A 89 0.61 -12.63 7.31
CA GLY A 89 -0.60 -12.27 6.57
C GLY A 89 -1.27 -13.48 5.97
N PHE A 90 -2.22 -13.22 5.08
CA PHE A 90 -2.92 -14.25 4.32
C PHE A 90 -2.67 -14.03 2.82
N VAL A 91 -2.73 -15.12 2.05
CA VAL A 91 -2.55 -15.08 0.61
C VAL A 91 -3.65 -15.83 -0.12
N SER A 92 -3.99 -15.37 -1.31
CA SER A 92 -4.95 -16.04 -2.21
C SER A 92 -4.46 -15.98 -3.66
N LYS A 93 -5.04 -16.82 -4.51
CA LYS A 93 -4.72 -16.87 -5.95
C LYS A 93 -4.97 -15.51 -6.61
N ASP A 94 -4.02 -15.04 -7.41
CA ASP A 94 -4.28 -13.97 -8.38
C ASP A 94 -4.81 -14.63 -9.68
N PRO A 95 -6.07 -14.43 -10.07
CA PRO A 95 -6.64 -15.07 -11.25
C PRO A 95 -6.01 -14.60 -12.57
N LYS A 96 -5.32 -13.45 -12.57
CA LYS A 96 -4.67 -12.91 -13.78
C LYS A 96 -3.23 -13.40 -13.96
N PHE A 97 -2.65 -13.99 -12.92
CA PHE A 97 -1.28 -14.49 -12.96
C PHE A 97 -1.21 -15.92 -13.46
N ILE A 98 -0.26 -16.19 -14.35
CA ILE A 98 0.03 -17.53 -14.88
C ILE A 98 1.51 -17.83 -14.57
N PRO A 99 1.80 -18.80 -13.68
CA PRO A 99 3.18 -19.16 -13.35
C PRO A 99 3.99 -19.61 -14.58
N GLU A 100 5.29 -19.29 -14.59
CA GLU A 100 6.25 -19.67 -15.64
C GLU A 100 5.89 -19.22 -17.07
N SER A 101 4.93 -18.30 -17.19
CA SER A 101 4.55 -17.69 -18.46
C SER A 101 5.52 -16.58 -18.88
N THR A 102 5.40 -16.14 -20.14
CA THR A 102 6.11 -14.95 -20.61
C THR A 102 5.40 -13.69 -20.11
N PHE A 103 6.06 -12.90 -19.28
CA PHE A 103 5.59 -11.57 -18.92
C PHE A 103 5.95 -10.59 -20.03
N ARG A 104 4.92 -10.13 -20.75
CA ARG A 104 5.06 -9.12 -21.81
C ARG A 104 5.27 -7.75 -21.19
N SER A 105 6.32 -7.06 -21.62
CA SER A 105 6.65 -5.74 -21.14
C SER A 105 5.59 -4.72 -21.56
N PRO A 106 4.94 -4.01 -20.61
CA PRO A 106 4.01 -2.93 -20.97
C PRO A 106 4.73 -1.64 -21.39
N LEU A 107 6.07 -1.59 -21.26
CA LEU A 107 6.89 -0.41 -21.49
C LEU A 107 7.67 -0.51 -22.82
N ILE A 108 6.93 -0.72 -23.90
CA ILE A 108 7.48 -0.91 -25.25
C ILE A 108 8.33 0.29 -25.68
N GLU A 109 7.85 1.51 -25.40
CA GLU A 109 8.54 2.77 -25.76
C GLU A 109 9.88 2.94 -25.05
N LYS A 110 10.13 2.20 -23.96
CA LYS A 110 11.37 2.25 -23.20
C LYS A 110 12.35 1.13 -23.57
N ASN A 111 12.09 0.39 -24.66
CA ASN A 111 12.87 -0.77 -25.09
C ASN A 111 13.12 -1.79 -23.96
N MET A 112 12.14 -1.96 -23.07
CA MET A 112 12.21 -2.95 -22.00
C MET A 112 11.81 -4.32 -22.55
N PRO A 113 12.71 -5.33 -22.53
CA PRO A 113 12.43 -6.63 -23.12
C PRO A 113 11.40 -7.43 -22.32
N ASP A 114 10.75 -8.36 -23.00
CA ASP A 114 9.86 -9.33 -22.36
C ASP A 114 10.66 -10.29 -21.47
N ILE A 115 10.03 -10.73 -20.38
CA ILE A 115 10.57 -11.77 -19.51
C ILE A 115 10.01 -13.09 -20.01
N THR A 116 10.82 -13.85 -20.75
CA THR A 116 10.37 -15.08 -21.45
C THR A 116 9.92 -16.19 -20.51
N VAL A 117 10.60 -16.36 -19.38
CA VAL A 117 10.26 -17.33 -18.34
C VAL A 117 10.22 -16.59 -17.01
N ASP A 118 9.02 -16.21 -16.58
CA ASP A 118 8.85 -15.59 -15.27
C ASP A 118 9.16 -16.60 -14.16
N ARG A 119 10.23 -16.33 -13.42
CA ARG A 119 10.70 -17.14 -12.28
C ARG A 119 10.22 -16.57 -10.95
N SER A 120 9.07 -15.93 -10.95
CA SER A 120 8.39 -15.41 -9.77
C SER A 120 7.04 -16.07 -9.57
N LEU A 121 6.49 -15.89 -8.36
CA LEU A 121 5.09 -16.15 -8.07
C LEU A 121 4.47 -14.84 -7.60
N SER A 122 3.37 -14.43 -8.24
CA SER A 122 2.49 -13.37 -7.77
C SER A 122 1.32 -13.99 -7.02
N VAL A 123 0.90 -13.43 -5.90
CA VAL A 123 -0.34 -13.80 -5.19
C VAL A 123 -1.00 -12.55 -4.62
N PHE A 124 -2.31 -12.60 -4.40
CA PHE A 124 -2.96 -11.55 -3.61
C PHE A 124 -2.57 -11.70 -2.15
N TYR A 125 -2.23 -10.58 -1.51
CA TYR A 125 -1.83 -10.48 -0.12
C TYR A 125 -2.88 -9.74 0.69
N HIS A 126 -3.13 -10.23 1.90
CA HIS A 126 -4.10 -9.66 2.81
C HIS A 126 -3.46 -9.50 4.19
N LEU A 127 -3.44 -8.27 4.67
CA LEU A 127 -3.01 -7.98 6.03
C LEU A 127 -3.95 -8.63 7.06
N PRO A 128 -3.46 -9.05 8.23
CA PRO A 128 -4.31 -9.50 9.32
C PRO A 128 -5.31 -8.41 9.70
N ALA A 129 -6.59 -8.78 9.82
CA ALA A 129 -7.63 -7.83 10.17
C ALA A 129 -7.39 -7.22 11.56
N LYS A 130 -7.55 -5.90 11.65
CA LYS A 130 -7.58 -5.19 12.93
C LYS A 130 -8.91 -5.47 13.63
N THR A 131 -8.83 -5.89 14.87
CA THR A 131 -9.90 -6.20 15.82
C THR A 131 -9.61 -5.43 17.11
N ALA A 132 -10.60 -5.28 17.99
CA ALA A 132 -10.39 -4.64 19.28
C ALA A 132 -9.25 -5.31 20.10
N ASN A 133 -9.07 -6.61 19.95
CA ASN A 133 -8.05 -7.40 20.67
C ASN A 133 -6.62 -7.19 20.15
N ASN A 134 -6.44 -6.77 18.89
CA ASN A 134 -5.13 -6.53 18.27
C ASN A 134 -4.96 -5.07 17.82
N ALA A 135 -5.72 -4.16 18.44
CA ALA A 135 -5.59 -2.72 18.20
C ALA A 135 -4.15 -2.26 18.49
N HIS A 136 -3.66 -1.35 17.66
CA HIS A 136 -2.31 -0.80 17.81
C HIS A 136 -2.18 -0.08 19.14
N LYS A 137 -1.10 -0.38 19.88
CA LYS A 137 -0.73 0.29 21.13
C LYS A 137 0.54 1.07 20.88
N SER A 138 0.56 2.35 21.26
CA SER A 138 1.73 3.23 21.15
C SER A 138 2.76 2.92 22.24
N ILE A 139 3.35 1.72 22.19
CA ILE A 139 4.36 1.23 23.11
C ILE A 139 5.53 0.63 22.32
N LEU A 140 6.72 0.71 22.90
CA LEU A 140 7.88 0.01 22.35
C LEU A 140 7.66 -1.51 22.42
N LEU A 141 8.09 -2.21 21.37
CA LEU A 141 8.06 -3.67 21.37
C LEU A 141 9.07 -4.22 22.37
N ARG A 142 8.76 -5.39 22.93
CA ARG A 142 9.67 -6.11 23.81
C ARG A 142 10.98 -6.41 23.06
N ASN A 143 12.11 -6.24 23.73
CA ASN A 143 13.46 -6.45 23.19
C ASN A 143 13.84 -5.50 22.05
N VAL A 144 13.18 -4.33 21.93
CA VAL A 144 13.65 -3.28 21.03
C VAL A 144 15.10 -2.91 21.39
N ARG A 145 15.96 -2.83 20.36
CA ARG A 145 17.31 -2.30 20.49
C ARG A 145 17.27 -0.86 19.99
N MET A 146 17.58 0.07 20.88
CA MET A 146 17.64 1.48 20.52
C MET A 146 18.96 1.75 19.79
N ASP A 147 18.91 2.57 18.75
CA ASP A 147 20.11 3.09 18.11
C ASP A 147 20.91 3.97 19.09
N SER A 148 22.20 4.14 18.79
CA SER A 148 23.06 5.01 19.60
C SER A 148 22.53 6.45 19.62
N PRO A 149 22.49 7.12 20.79
CA PRO A 149 22.09 8.52 20.87
C PRO A 149 22.98 9.40 19.98
N VAL A 150 22.34 10.23 19.16
CA VAL A 150 23.02 11.15 18.23
C VAL A 150 23.17 12.56 18.83
N LEU A 151 22.23 12.98 19.70
CA LEU A 151 22.22 14.32 20.28
C LEU A 151 23.40 14.51 21.24
N GLY A 152 24.19 15.54 20.96
CA GLY A 152 25.34 15.92 21.76
C GLY A 152 24.99 16.94 22.84
N TRP A 153 26.01 17.35 23.59
CA TRP A 153 25.84 18.34 24.66
C TRP A 153 25.33 19.70 24.14
N GLU A 154 25.83 20.16 22.99
CA GLU A 154 25.41 21.43 22.37
C GLU A 154 23.91 21.42 22.02
N ASP A 155 23.40 20.30 21.49
CA ASP A 155 21.97 20.13 21.19
C ASP A 155 21.13 20.18 22.47
N HIS A 156 21.61 19.55 23.55
CA HIS A 156 20.92 19.55 24.84
C HIS A 156 20.81 20.95 25.43
N GLU A 157 21.90 21.72 25.42
CA GLU A 157 21.89 23.09 25.93
C GLU A 157 21.06 24.03 25.04
N TRP A 158 21.12 23.87 23.71
CA TRP A 158 20.27 24.62 22.80
C TRP A 158 18.78 24.39 23.09
N ILE A 159 18.34 23.13 23.19
CA ILE A 159 16.93 22.79 23.50
C ILE A 159 16.51 23.37 24.87
N ARG A 160 17.38 23.29 25.88
CA ARG A 160 17.10 23.85 27.21
C ARG A 160 16.93 25.37 27.16
N SER A 161 17.80 26.08 26.44
CA SER A 161 17.74 27.54 26.31
C SER A 161 16.48 28.01 25.56
N VAL A 162 16.08 27.32 24.49
CA VAL A 162 14.89 27.68 23.70
C VAL A 162 13.60 27.54 24.53
N ASN A 163 13.54 26.57 25.44
CA ASN A 163 12.39 26.37 26.32
C ASN A 163 12.32 27.40 27.46
N LEU A 164 13.44 28.04 27.82
CA LEU A 164 13.48 29.10 28.85
C LEU A 164 13.10 30.49 28.31
N VAL A 165 13.11 30.69 26.99
CA VAL A 165 12.86 32.00 26.35
C VAL A 165 11.39 32.20 25.94
N ASN A 166 10.55 31.17 26.04
CA ASN A 166 9.13 31.20 25.64
C ASN A 166 8.12 31.21 26.81
N PHE A 167 8.53 31.69 28.00
CA PHE A 167 7.64 31.98 29.13
C PHE A 167 7.81 33.42 29.64
#